data_AF-A0A2W0A0E1-F1
#
_entry.id   AF-A0A2W0A0E1-F1
#
_cell.length_a   1.000
_cell.length_b   1.000
_cell.length_c   1.000
_cell.angle_alpha   90.00
_cell.angle_beta   90.00
_cell.angle_gamma   90.00
#
_symmetry.space_group_name_H-M   'P 1'
#
loop_
_entity.id
_entity.type
_entity.pdbx_description
1 polymer ?
#
loop_
_entity_poly.entity_id
_entity_poly.type
_entity_poly.pdbx_seq_one_letter_code
_entity_poly.pdbx_strand_id
1 'polypeptide(L)' 'EVAAEELGVVTGSAMLKDETRCIRCGLCAMRCPVGTITMESYNLIPAEPTGLISVETIDAGARPKALAGGVKR' A
#
# COMPACT_ATOMS: atom_id res chain seq x y z
N GLU A 1 16.77 -10.74 -0.93
CA GLU A 1 17.14 -9.74 -1.95
C GLU A 1 17.35 -10.53 -3.23
N VAL A 2 16.56 -10.28 -4.28
CA VAL A 2 16.68 -11.04 -5.54
C VAL A 2 17.62 -10.26 -6.44
N ALA A 3 18.70 -10.89 -6.91
CA ALA A 3 19.67 -10.24 -7.79
C ALA A 3 19.06 -10.06 -9.20
N ALA A 4 19.45 -9.00 -9.90
CA ALA A 4 18.94 -8.70 -11.24
C ALA A 4 19.17 -9.86 -12.24
N GLU A 5 20.27 -10.61 -12.08
CA GLU A 5 20.59 -11.79 -12.88
C GLU A 5 19.60 -12.96 -12.73
N GLU A 6 18.84 -13.05 -11.63
CA GLU A 6 17.87 -14.14 -11.40
C GLU A 6 16.55 -13.95 -12.15
N LEU A 7 16.29 -12.76 -12.70
CA LEU A 7 15.02 -12.44 -13.37
C LEU A 7 14.95 -12.86 -14.84
N GLY A 8 16.04 -13.38 -15.43
CA GLY A 8 16.09 -13.80 -16.82
C GLY A 8 15.89 -12.65 -17.83
N VAL A 9 15.97 -12.95 -19.13
CA VAL A 9 15.70 -11.95 -20.18
C VAL A 9 14.19 -11.82 -20.36
N VAL A 10 13.60 -10.84 -19.69
CA VAL A 10 12.18 -10.50 -19.83
C VAL A 10 12.03 -9.41 -20.87
N THR A 11 11.28 -9.66 -21.95
CA THR A 11 10.88 -8.59 -22.88
C THR A 11 9.82 -7.74 -22.23
N GLY A 12 10.22 -6.61 -21.63
CA GLY A 12 9.33 -5.69 -20.94
C GLY A 12 10.07 -4.84 -19.91
N SER A 13 9.34 -3.95 -19.24
CA SER A 13 9.84 -3.15 -18.12
C SER A 13 9.17 -3.60 -16.83
N ALA A 14 9.96 -3.97 -15.83
CA ALA A 14 9.48 -4.34 -14.50
C ALA A 14 9.79 -3.22 -13.48
N MET A 15 8.85 -2.96 -12.59
CA MET A 15 9.05 -2.07 -11.44
C MET A 15 9.34 -2.92 -10.20
N LEU A 16 10.55 -2.81 -9.64
CA LEU A 16 10.93 -3.50 -8.41
C LEU A 16 10.82 -2.55 -7.22
N LYS A 17 10.03 -2.91 -6.20
CA LYS A 17 9.84 -2.11 -4.98
C LYS A 17 10.89 -2.51 -3.94
N ASP A 18 11.88 -1.66 -3.73
CA ASP A 18 12.84 -1.77 -2.64
C ASP A 18 12.31 -1.03 -1.40
N GLU A 19 12.00 -1.77 -0.33
CA GLU A 19 11.44 -1.21 0.90
C GLU A 19 12.46 -0.45 1.74
N THR A 20 13.76 -0.68 1.55
CA THR A 20 14.82 0.04 2.26
C THR A 20 14.98 1.47 1.72
N ARG A 21 14.63 1.68 0.44
CA ARG A 21 14.71 2.98 -0.25
C ARG A 21 13.35 3.66 -0.41
N CYS A 22 12.26 2.92 -0.29
CA CYS A 22 10.92 3.46 -0.46
C CYS A 22 10.52 4.37 0.71
N ILE A 23 10.44 5.68 0.45
CA ILE A 23 9.95 6.68 1.41
C ILE A 23 8.41 6.77 1.46
N ARG A 24 7.70 5.83 0.82
CA ARG A 24 6.23 5.75 0.84
C ARG A 24 5.52 7.00 0.26
N CYS A 25 6.10 7.60 -0.79
CA CYS A 25 5.56 8.83 -1.41
C CYS A 25 4.29 8.63 -2.26
N GLY A 26 3.87 7.41 -2.57
CA GLY A 26 2.63 7.15 -3.32
C GLY A 26 2.71 7.31 -4.85
N LEU A 27 3.83 7.79 -5.41
CA LEU A 27 3.92 8.10 -6.83
C LEU A 27 3.82 6.85 -7.73
N CYS A 28 4.27 5.69 -7.24
CA CYS A 28 4.13 4.41 -7.94
C CYS A 28 2.67 3.97 -8.08
N ALA A 29 1.88 4.14 -7.02
CA ALA A 29 0.45 3.84 -7.03
C ALA A 29 -0.31 4.79 -7.98
N MET A 30 0.00 6.10 -7.96
CA MET A 30 -0.63 7.08 -8.85
C MET A 30 -0.33 6.85 -10.34
N ARG A 31 0.87 6.36 -10.68
CA ARG A 31 1.26 6.08 -12.06
C ARG A 31 0.76 4.74 -12.58
N CYS A 32 0.27 3.85 -11.71
CA CYS A 32 -0.11 2.51 -12.10
C CYS A 32 -1.41 2.56 -12.93
N PRO A 33 -1.36 2.29 -14.25
CA PRO A 33 -2.53 2.43 -15.12
C PRO A 33 -3.62 1.41 -14.80
N VAL A 34 -3.23 0.27 -14.23
CA VAL A 34 -4.10 -0.86 -13.88
C VAL A 34 -4.40 -0.93 -12.38
N GLY A 35 -3.86 -0.02 -11.57
CA GLY A 35 -4.12 0.03 -10.12
C GLY A 35 -3.60 -1.18 -9.32
N THR A 36 -2.63 -1.94 -9.85
CA THR A 36 -2.07 -3.11 -9.16
C THR A 36 -1.24 -2.73 -7.93
N ILE A 37 -0.58 -1.56 -7.96
CA ILE A 37 0.20 -1.05 -6.83
C ILE A 37 -0.67 -0.09 -6.04
N THR A 38 -0.82 -0.32 -4.74
CA THR A 38 -1.58 0.53 -3.81
C THR A 38 -0.68 1.11 -2.72
N MET A 39 -1.12 2.21 -2.12
CA MET A 39 -0.49 2.84 -0.96
C MET A 39 -1.60 3.34 -0.04
N GLU A 40 -1.49 3.05 1.25
CA GLU A 40 -2.44 3.50 2.27
C GLU A 40 -1.75 4.46 3.23
N SER A 41 -2.46 5.52 3.60
CA SER A 41 -2.05 6.44 4.67
C SER A 41 -2.79 6.08 5.95
N TYR A 42 -2.05 5.82 7.02
CA TYR A 42 -2.64 5.63 8.34
C TYR A 42 -2.94 7.00 8.95
N ASN A 43 -4.22 7.36 9.01
CA ASN A 43 -4.67 8.48 9.82
C ASN A 43 -5.16 7.91 11.16
N LEU A 44 -4.33 8.05 12.19
CA LEU A 44 -4.65 7.53 13.51
C LEU A 44 -5.58 8.53 14.21
N ILE A 45 -6.88 8.30 14.08
CA ILE A 45 -7.90 9.06 14.80
C ILE A 45 -8.03 8.45 16.21
N PRO A 46 -7.93 9.25 17.29
CA PRO A 46 -8.19 8.76 18.63
C PRO A 46 -9.61 8.21 18.71
N ALA A 47 -9.73 6.92 19.02
CA ALA A 47 -11.03 6.28 19.25
C ALA A 47 -11.60 6.63 20.65
N GLU A 48 -10.75 7.14 21.53
CA GLU A 48 -11.05 7.38 22.94
C GLU A 48 -11.01 8.89 23.27
N PRO A 49 -11.84 9.37 24.21
CA PRO A 49 -11.93 10.79 24.55
C PRO A 49 -10.67 11.36 25.20
N THR A 50 -9.72 10.49 25.58
CA THR A 50 -8.40 10.86 26.10
C THR A 50 -7.51 11.51 25.03
N GLY A 51 -7.86 11.38 23.74
CA GLY A 51 -7.04 11.88 22.64
C GLY A 51 -5.77 11.04 22.40
N LEU A 52 -5.61 9.92 23.12
CA LEU A 52 -4.51 8.99 22.97
C LEU A 52 -4.82 7.95 21.89
N ILE A 53 -3.81 7.58 21.13
CA ILE A 53 -3.88 6.48 20.17
C ILE A 53 -3.35 5.22 20.87
N SER A 54 -4.24 4.33 21.29
CA SER A 54 -3.87 3.05 21.89
C SER A 54 -3.17 2.15 20.87
N VAL A 55 -2.13 1.42 21.27
CA VAL A 55 -1.36 0.53 20.36
C VAL A 55 -2.27 -0.54 19.73
N GLU A 56 -3.26 -0.99 20.49
CA GLU A 56 -4.29 -1.94 20.08
C GLU A 56 -5.22 -1.42 18.96
N THR A 57 -5.32 -0.11 18.73
CA THR A 57 -6.17 0.48 17.68
C THR A 57 -5.42 0.94 16.44
N ILE A 58 -4.08 0.87 16.42
CA ILE A 58 -3.24 1.31 15.29
C ILE A 58 -3.58 0.58 13.97
N ASP A 59 -4.00 -0.68 14.04
CA ASP A 59 -4.36 -1.50 12.87
C ASP A 59 -5.86 -1.80 12.75
N ALA A 60 -6.66 -1.40 13.75
CA ALA A 60 -8.11 -1.68 13.75
C ALA A 60 -8.85 -0.96 12.59
N GLY A 61 -8.29 0.15 12.10
CA GLY A 61 -8.79 0.89 10.93
C GLY A 61 -8.28 0.39 9.57
N ALA A 62 -7.36 -0.58 9.52
CA ALA A 62 -6.73 -1.06 8.28
C ALA A 62 -7.55 -2.13 7.55
N ARG A 63 -8.72 -2.52 8.05
CA ARG A 63 -9.67 -3.29 7.24
C ARG A 63 -10.39 -2.30 6.33
N PRO A 64 -10.17 -2.33 4.99
CA PRO A 64 -11.01 -1.57 4.10
C PRO A 64 -12.44 -2.04 4.37
N LYS A 65 -13.32 -1.11 4.76
CA LYS A 65 -14.76 -1.33 4.69
C LYS A 65 -15.00 -1.71 3.24
N ALA A 66 -15.24 -3.01 2.99
CA ALA A 66 -15.49 -3.55 1.67
C ALA A 66 -16.38 -2.55 0.95
N LEU A 67 -15.89 -2.05 -0.19
CA LEU A 67 -16.63 -1.15 -1.06
C LEU A 67 -18.04 -1.71 -1.21
N ALA A 68 -19.00 -1.11 -0.49
CA ALA A 68 -20.41 -1.33 -0.72
C ALA A 68 -20.72 -0.62 -2.05
N GLY A 69 -20.34 -1.27 -3.14
CA GLY A 69 -20.35 -0.72 -4.48
C GLY A 69 -19.81 -1.76 -5.44
N GLY A 70 -20.68 -2.66 -5.89
CA GLY A 70 -20.33 -3.80 -6.72
C GLY A 70 -19.55 -3.44 -7.99
N VAL A 71 -18.51 -4.22 -8.25
CA VAL A 71 -17.97 -4.42 -9.61
C VAL A 71 -19.11 -4.98 -10.46
N LYS A 72 -19.65 -4.16 -11.36
CA LYS A 72 -20.32 -4.69 -12.54
C LYS A 72 -19.21 -5.20 -13.46
N ARG A 73 -19.37 -6.46 -13.88
CA ARG A 73 -18.47 -7.25 -14.71
C ARG A 73 -17.96 -6.50 -15.93
#